data_AF-A0A0K8R3A2-F1
#
_entry.id   AF-A0A0K8R3A2-F1
#
_cell.length_a   1.000
_cell.length_b   1.000
_cell.length_c   1.000
_cell.angle_alpha   90.00
_cell.angle_beta   90.00
_cell.angle_gamma   90.00
#
_symmetry.space_group_name_H-M   'P 1'
#
loop_
_entity.id
_entity.type
_entity.pdbx_description
1 polymer ?
#
loop_
_entity_poly.entity_id
_entity_poly.type
_entity_poly.pdbx_seq_one_letter_code
_entity_poly.pdbx_strand_id
1 'polypeptide(L)'
;MNEFQMIPEVLYQIPEANVYASTSANKEKKLCGIQAYKIMPDMAEVALQMIISGQNITRERLCHFRSDMNAISSTQISLSDYHGLWRVLLSNFKSCYVLKKVDSSTHGAPFCEFFLKNNTNPATDLEECWFVFLAYCGYPKAFYKETGCYSGIIA
;
A
#
# COMPACT_ATOMS: atom_id res chain seq x y z
N MET A 1 -4.72 -20.37 -8.69
CA MET A 1 -4.38 -19.63 -7.46
C MET A 1 -2.96 -19.12 -7.70
N ASN A 2 -2.81 -17.87 -8.17
CA ASN A 2 -1.48 -17.36 -8.52
C ASN A 2 -0.63 -17.27 -7.25
N GLU A 3 0.58 -17.80 -7.35
CA GLU A 3 1.62 -17.76 -6.35
C GLU A 3 1.77 -16.32 -5.83
N PHE A 4 1.88 -16.19 -4.51
CA PHE A 4 1.93 -14.90 -3.85
C PHE A 4 2.96 -13.96 -4.47
N GLN A 5 2.60 -12.69 -4.60
CA GLN A 5 3.22 -11.80 -5.56
C GLN A 5 4.37 -11.01 -4.96
N MET A 6 5.42 -10.84 -5.77
CA MET A 6 6.60 -10.09 -5.37
C MET A 6 6.35 -8.58 -5.49
N ILE A 7 6.74 -7.83 -4.47
CA ILE A 7 6.64 -6.36 -4.45
C ILE A 7 7.26 -5.72 -5.71
N PRO A 8 8.46 -6.11 -6.17
CA PRO A 8 9.01 -5.57 -7.42
C PRO A 8 8.04 -5.67 -8.61
N GLU A 9 7.38 -6.81 -8.78
CA GLU A 9 6.45 -7.03 -9.89
C GLU A 9 5.20 -6.17 -9.74
N VAL A 10 4.66 -6.08 -8.53
CA VAL A 10 3.48 -5.25 -8.25
C VAL A 10 3.77 -3.79 -8.54
N LEU A 11 4.90 -3.26 -8.05
CA LEU A 11 5.30 -1.88 -8.33
C LEU A 11 5.62 -1.67 -9.80
N TYR A 12 6.10 -2.68 -10.52
CA TYR A 12 6.40 -2.55 -11.96
C TYR A 12 5.10 -2.42 -12.78
N GLN A 13 4.08 -3.21 -12.44
CA GLN A 13 2.78 -3.19 -13.12
C GLN A 13 1.89 -2.01 -12.68
N ILE A 14 2.01 -1.62 -11.40
CA ILE A 14 1.27 -0.52 -10.79
C ILE A 14 2.28 0.44 -10.14
N PRO A 15 2.99 1.26 -10.95
CA PRO A 15 4.03 2.15 -10.45
C PRO A 15 3.47 3.36 -9.71
N GLU A 16 2.22 3.73 -9.94
CA GLU A 16 1.58 4.86 -9.26
C GLU A 16 0.22 4.45 -8.72
N ALA A 17 0.08 4.55 -7.41
CA ALA A 17 -1.15 4.17 -6.73
C ALA A 17 -1.41 5.02 -5.49
N ASN A 18 -2.69 5.24 -5.23
CA ASN A 18 -3.19 5.97 -4.08
C ASN A 18 -3.83 4.98 -3.09
N VAL A 19 -3.66 5.25 -1.80
CA VAL A 19 -4.38 4.53 -0.76
C VAL A 19 -5.86 4.82 -0.90
N TYR A 20 -6.68 3.78 -0.98
CA TYR A 20 -8.12 3.84 -1.06
C TYR A 20 -8.77 3.61 0.31
N ALA A 21 -8.28 2.62 1.06
CA ALA A 21 -8.80 2.28 2.38
C ALA A 21 -7.67 1.83 3.32
N SER A 22 -7.81 2.14 4.60
CA SER A 22 -6.83 1.79 5.65
C SER A 22 -7.53 1.15 6.83
N THR A 23 -6.88 0.16 7.47
CA THR A 23 -7.33 -0.35 8.78
C THR A 23 -6.83 0.52 9.96
N SER A 24 -6.01 1.54 9.69
CA SER A 24 -5.58 2.51 10.68
C SER A 24 -6.56 3.68 10.75
N ALA A 25 -6.90 4.07 11.99
CA ALA A 25 -7.65 5.29 12.26
C ALA A 25 -6.73 6.51 12.50
N ASN A 26 -5.42 6.38 12.24
CA ASN A 26 -4.46 7.44 12.52
C ASN A 26 -4.72 8.66 11.62
N LYS A 27 -5.17 9.75 12.23
CA LYS A 27 -5.43 11.01 11.52
C LYS A 27 -4.18 11.89 11.40
N GLU A 28 -3.18 11.69 12.27
CA GLU A 28 -1.97 12.51 12.32
C GLU A 28 -0.95 12.11 11.26
N LYS A 29 -0.84 10.83 10.93
CA LYS A 29 0.11 10.34 9.92
C LYS A 29 -0.55 9.34 8.99
N LYS A 30 -0.74 9.75 7.74
CA LYS A 30 -1.42 8.98 6.69
C LYS A 30 -0.52 8.85 5.46
N LEU A 31 -0.45 7.67 4.87
CA LEU A 31 0.14 7.47 3.54
C LEU A 31 -0.96 7.60 2.51
N CYS A 32 -0.87 8.60 1.65
CA CYS A 32 -1.86 8.86 0.62
C CYS A 32 -1.56 8.12 -0.69
N GLY A 33 -0.29 7.90 -1.01
CA GLY A 33 0.10 7.27 -2.26
C GLY A 33 1.57 6.93 -2.33
N ILE A 34 1.89 6.07 -3.30
CA ILE A 34 3.25 5.65 -3.63
C ILE A 34 3.40 5.82 -5.14
N GLN A 35 4.51 6.44 -5.55
CA GLN A 35 4.96 6.48 -6.93
C GLN A 35 6.36 5.85 -7.01
N ALA A 36 6.52 4.78 -7.76
CA ALA A 36 7.79 4.11 -8.02
C ALA A 36 8.38 4.58 -9.35
N TYR A 37 9.65 4.99 -9.35
CA TYR A 37 10.34 5.50 -10.54
C TYR A 37 11.33 4.50 -11.11
N LYS A 38 12.02 3.79 -10.22
CA LYS A 38 13.08 2.85 -10.59
C LYS A 38 12.94 1.61 -9.74
N ILE A 39 12.78 0.46 -10.39
CA ILE A 39 12.54 -0.82 -9.73
C ILE A 39 13.64 -1.77 -10.19
N MET A 40 14.36 -2.33 -9.21
CA MET A 40 15.38 -3.35 -9.39
C MET A 40 14.99 -4.60 -8.59
N PRO A 41 15.68 -5.75 -8.78
CA PRO A 41 15.36 -6.96 -8.03
C PRO A 41 15.42 -6.82 -6.50
N ASP A 42 16.25 -5.93 -5.96
CA ASP A 42 16.54 -5.77 -4.53
C ASP A 42 16.13 -4.41 -3.94
N MET A 43 15.67 -3.46 -4.76
CA MET A 43 15.25 -2.12 -4.31
C MET A 43 14.27 -1.44 -5.26
N ALA A 44 13.55 -0.44 -4.74
CA ALA A 44 12.83 0.54 -5.54
C ALA A 44 13.11 1.98 -5.05
N GLU A 45 13.26 2.91 -5.98
CA GLU A 45 13.17 4.34 -5.70
C GLU A 45 11.70 4.76 -5.78
N VAL A 46 11.17 5.29 -4.69
CA VAL A 46 9.76 5.65 -4.54
C VAL A 46 9.59 7.06 -3.96
N ALA A 47 8.59 7.80 -4.43
CA ALA A 47 8.03 8.94 -3.72
C ALA A 47 6.84 8.48 -2.88
N LEU A 48 6.93 8.72 -1.58
CA LEU A 48 5.84 8.50 -0.62
C LEU A 48 5.10 9.81 -0.42
N GLN A 49 3.83 9.83 -0.79
CA GLN A 49 2.92 10.95 -0.56
C GLN A 49 2.19 10.73 0.76
N MET A 50 2.33 11.66 1.70
CA MET A 50 1.80 11.51 3.05
C MET A 50 1.12 12.79 3.52
N ILE A 51 0.23 12.64 4.50
CA ILE A 51 -0.25 13.75 5.33
C ILE A 51 0.33 13.54 6.72
N ILE A 52 1.12 14.49 7.21
CA ILE A 52 1.64 14.51 8.58
C ILE A 52 1.16 15.79 9.25
N SER A 53 0.41 15.64 10.35
CA SER A 53 -0.18 16.76 11.11
C SER A 53 -0.94 17.75 10.23
N GLY A 54 -1.69 17.23 9.24
CA GLY A 54 -2.48 18.03 8.30
C GLY A 54 -1.69 18.62 7.12
N GLN A 55 -0.37 18.47 7.06
CA GLN A 55 0.45 18.96 5.95
C GLN A 55 0.71 17.87 4.92
N ASN A 56 0.52 18.19 3.65
CA ASN A 56 0.89 17.33 2.53
C ASN A 56 2.42 17.33 2.37
N ILE A 57 3.02 16.15 2.44
CA ILE A 57 4.45 15.94 2.35
C ILE A 57 4.73 14.84 1.33
N THR A 58 5.68 15.09 0.43
CA THR A 58 6.22 14.08 -0.47
C THR A 58 7.67 13.81 -0.08
N ARG A 59 8.05 12.53 0.06
CA ARG A 59 9.43 12.12 0.36
C ARG A 59 9.89 11.07 -0.63
N GLU A 60 10.97 11.37 -1.35
CA GLU A 60 11.67 10.42 -2.19
C GLU A 60 12.60 9.54 -1.35
N ARG A 61 12.55 8.23 -1.58
CA ARG A 61 13.32 7.25 -0.83
C ARG A 61 13.79 6.10 -1.69
N LEU A 62 14.99 5.65 -1.37
CA LEU A 62 15.48 4.34 -1.76
C LEU A 62 14.96 3.31 -0.76
N CYS A 63 14.07 2.43 -1.22
CA CYS A 63 13.44 1.39 -0.42
C CYS A 63 14.02 0.03 -0.80
N HIS A 64 14.72 -0.60 0.13
CA HIS A 64 15.26 -1.95 -0.08
C HIS A 64 14.20 -3.03 0.13
N PHE A 65 14.29 -4.07 -0.69
CA PHE A 65 13.53 -5.29 -0.53
C PHE A 65 14.24 -6.27 0.39
N ARG A 66 13.46 -7.06 1.13
CA ARG A 66 13.94 -8.17 1.94
C ARG A 66 13.17 -9.42 1.60
N SER A 67 13.85 -10.57 1.65
CA SER A 67 13.22 -11.87 1.47
C SER A 67 12.93 -12.52 2.82
N ASP A 68 11.75 -13.11 2.94
CA ASP A 68 11.29 -13.93 4.05
C ASP A 68 10.58 -15.13 3.46
N MET A 69 11.35 -16.19 3.23
CA MET A 69 10.93 -17.39 2.50
C MET A 69 9.87 -18.20 3.24
N ASN A 70 9.65 -17.94 4.53
CA ASN A 70 8.67 -18.66 5.35
C ASN A 70 7.29 -18.00 5.33
N ALA A 71 7.16 -16.83 4.71
CA ALA A 71 5.92 -16.09 4.64
C ALA A 71 5.14 -16.38 3.36
N ILE A 72 3.84 -16.13 3.46
CA ILE A 72 2.87 -16.17 2.36
C ILE A 72 3.40 -15.38 1.14
N SER A 73 3.74 -14.09 1.28
CA SER A 73 4.49 -13.34 0.26
C SER A 73 5.95 -13.20 0.70
N SER A 74 6.89 -13.68 -0.11
CA SER A 74 8.30 -13.73 0.27
C SER A 74 8.96 -12.35 0.38
N THR A 75 8.52 -11.36 -0.40
CA THR A 75 9.14 -10.04 -0.40
C THR A 75 8.55 -9.08 0.64
N GLN A 76 9.40 -8.25 1.22
CA GLN A 76 9.05 -7.12 2.08
C GLN A 76 9.72 -5.84 1.57
N ILE A 77 9.10 -4.68 1.80
CA ILE A 77 9.66 -3.36 1.50
C ILE A 77 9.74 -2.52 2.77
N SER A 78 10.87 -1.83 2.96
CA SER A 78 11.03 -0.90 4.08
C SER A 78 10.53 0.50 3.72
N LEU A 79 9.39 0.89 4.28
CA LEU A 79 8.85 2.25 4.24
C LEU A 79 9.15 2.91 5.59
N SER A 80 10.40 3.27 5.85
CA SER A 80 10.85 3.82 7.15
C SER A 80 10.13 5.13 7.52
N ASP A 81 9.88 5.99 6.53
CA ASP A 81 9.08 7.20 6.70
C ASP A 81 7.61 6.89 7.01
N TYR A 82 7.14 5.66 6.78
CA TYR A 82 5.77 5.22 7.01
C TYR A 82 5.68 3.83 7.64
N HIS A 83 5.86 3.77 8.96
CA HIS A 83 5.56 2.61 9.82
C HIS A 83 6.33 1.30 9.54
N GLY A 84 7.48 1.32 8.86
CA GLY A 84 8.45 0.20 8.89
C GLY A 84 8.33 -0.77 7.72
N LEU A 85 8.36 -2.08 7.99
CA LEU A 85 8.33 -3.13 6.95
C LEU A 85 6.91 -3.48 6.52
N TRP A 86 6.72 -3.58 5.21
CA TRP A 86 5.45 -3.89 4.56
C TRP A 86 5.60 -5.05 3.59
N ARG A 87 4.49 -5.72 3.31
CA ARG A 87 4.40 -6.86 2.41
C ARG A 87 3.12 -6.79 1.60
N VAL A 88 3.16 -7.21 0.34
CA VAL A 88 1.95 -7.39 -0.47
C VAL A 88 1.20 -8.64 -0.01
N LEU A 89 -0.09 -8.53 0.25
CA LEU A 89 -0.98 -9.69 0.43
C LEU A 89 -1.50 -10.21 -0.90
N LEU A 90 -1.94 -9.30 -1.76
CA LEU A 90 -2.47 -9.56 -3.09
C LEU A 90 -2.37 -8.27 -3.92
N SER A 91 -2.19 -8.45 -5.22
CA SER A 91 -2.41 -7.50 -6.30
C SER A 91 -3.17 -8.22 -7.41
N ASN A 92 -3.99 -7.50 -8.16
CA ASN A 92 -4.51 -8.04 -9.43
C ASN A 92 -3.62 -7.65 -10.63
N PHE A 93 -2.49 -6.98 -10.36
CA PHE A 93 -1.53 -6.43 -11.34
C PHE A 93 -2.13 -5.46 -12.36
N LYS A 94 -3.38 -5.03 -12.19
CA LYS A 94 -4.09 -4.16 -13.12
C LYS A 94 -4.49 -2.85 -12.46
N SER A 95 -5.17 -2.93 -11.33
CA SER A 95 -5.84 -1.81 -10.68
C SER A 95 -5.60 -1.71 -9.17
N CYS A 96 -5.25 -2.79 -8.48
CA CYS A 96 -5.18 -2.76 -7.02
C CYS A 96 -4.13 -3.68 -6.43
N TYR A 97 -3.67 -3.32 -5.23
CA TYR A 97 -2.90 -4.19 -4.35
C TYR A 97 -3.12 -3.84 -2.88
N VAL A 98 -2.85 -4.79 -1.99
CA VAL A 98 -2.99 -4.62 -0.54
C VAL A 98 -1.62 -4.79 0.12
N LEU A 99 -1.16 -3.76 0.83
CA LEU A 99 0.01 -3.86 1.70
C LEU A 99 -0.43 -4.16 3.14
N LYS A 100 0.29 -5.07 3.79
CA LYS A 100 0.19 -5.36 5.22
C LYS A 100 1.51 -5.07 5.89
N LYS A 101 1.47 -4.36 7.02
CA LYS A 101 2.65 -4.15 7.87
C LYS A 101 3.09 -5.49 8.48
N VAL A 102 4.39 -5.80 8.40
CA VAL A 102 4.97 -7.06 8.88
C VAL A 102 4.93 -7.15 10.41
N ASP A 103 5.32 -6.07 11.10
CA ASP A 103 5.41 -6.03 12.57
C ASP A 103 4.12 -5.54 13.27
N SER A 104 2.92 -5.79 12.70
CA SER A 104 1.69 -5.60 13.47
C SER A 104 1.62 -6.70 14.54
N SER A 105 2.02 -6.37 15.76
CA SER A 105 2.37 -7.26 16.88
C SER A 105 1.41 -8.44 17.13
N THR A 106 1.95 -9.44 17.84
CA THR A 106 1.36 -10.72 18.30
C THR A 106 -0.01 -10.66 18.97
N HIS A 107 -0.60 -9.48 19.21
CA HIS A 107 -1.94 -9.28 19.81
C HIS A 107 -2.70 -8.06 19.22
N GLY A 108 -2.20 -7.43 18.16
CA GLY A 108 -2.78 -6.20 17.57
C GLY A 108 -3.63 -6.47 16.33
N ALA A 109 -4.61 -5.59 16.08
CA ALA A 109 -5.37 -5.61 14.83
C ALA A 109 -4.42 -5.43 13.62
N PRO A 110 -4.61 -6.16 12.51
CA PRO A 110 -3.75 -6.04 11.34
C PRO A 110 -3.72 -4.61 10.82
N PHE A 111 -2.52 -4.13 10.47
CA PHE A 111 -2.37 -2.83 9.82
C PHE A 111 -2.17 -3.05 8.31
N CYS A 112 -3.19 -2.70 7.53
CA CYS A 112 -3.18 -2.82 6.08
C CYS A 112 -3.60 -1.52 5.39
N GLU A 113 -3.04 -1.34 4.20
CA GLU A 113 -3.35 -0.27 3.26
C GLU A 113 -3.78 -0.89 1.93
N PHE A 114 -4.97 -0.55 1.49
CA PHE A 114 -5.51 -0.91 0.18
C PHE A 114 -5.10 0.19 -0.80
N PHE A 115 -4.34 -0.17 -1.83
CA PHE A 115 -3.96 0.73 -2.92
C PHE A 115 -4.78 0.53 -4.19
N LEU A 116 -5.10 1.64 -4.84
CA LEU A 116 -5.67 1.70 -6.18
C LEU A 116 -4.71 2.43 -7.11
N LYS A 117 -4.48 1.85 -8.28
CA LYS A 117 -3.77 2.49 -9.39
C LYS A 117 -4.41 3.85 -9.67
N ASN A 118 -3.57 4.87 -9.87
CA ASN A 118 -4.06 6.21 -10.15
C ASN A 118 -4.99 6.24 -11.39
N ASN A 119 -6.00 7.11 -11.38
CA ASN A 119 -7.04 7.21 -12.41
C ASN A 119 -7.91 5.96 -12.63
N THR A 120 -7.99 5.04 -11.66
CA THR A 120 -8.88 3.88 -11.77
C THR A 120 -10.25 4.16 -11.17
N ASN A 121 -11.32 3.76 -11.88
CA ASN A 121 -12.67 3.78 -11.32
C ASN A 121 -12.80 2.66 -10.27
N PRO A 122 -13.09 2.97 -8.99
CA PRO A 122 -13.21 1.95 -7.95
C PRO A 122 -14.44 1.03 -8.10
N ALA A 123 -15.28 1.24 -9.11
CA ALA A 123 -16.48 0.44 -9.34
C ALA A 123 -16.22 -0.93 -10.02
N THR A 124 -15.02 -1.18 -10.56
CA THR A 124 -14.74 -2.38 -11.36
C THR A 124 -13.40 -3.04 -11.00
N ASP A 125 -13.35 -4.37 -11.05
CA ASP A 125 -12.14 -5.20 -10.90
C ASP A 125 -11.41 -5.07 -9.54
N LEU A 126 -12.15 -4.84 -8.45
CA LEU A 126 -11.59 -4.71 -7.10
C LEU A 126 -11.95 -5.88 -6.16
N GLU A 127 -12.77 -6.82 -6.62
CA GLU A 127 -13.37 -7.88 -5.82
C GLU A 127 -12.31 -8.72 -5.10
N GLU A 128 -11.25 -9.11 -5.80
CA GLU A 128 -10.16 -9.92 -5.23
C GLU A 128 -9.39 -9.16 -4.15
N CYS A 129 -9.01 -7.90 -4.42
CA CYS A 129 -8.31 -7.07 -3.45
C CYS A 129 -9.18 -6.78 -2.21
N TRP A 130 -10.48 -6.54 -2.41
CA TRP A 130 -11.43 -6.37 -1.31
C TRP A 130 -11.60 -7.63 -0.49
N PHE A 131 -11.78 -8.77 -1.15
CA PHE A 131 -11.91 -10.05 -0.47
C PHE A 131 -10.69 -10.34 0.40
N VAL A 132 -9.47 -10.18 -0.14
CA VAL A 132 -8.23 -10.38 0.62
C VAL A 132 -8.07 -9.35 1.73
N PHE A 133 -8.35 -8.08 1.48
CA PHE A 133 -8.28 -7.04 2.50
C PHE A 133 -9.18 -7.38 3.70
N LEU A 134 -10.45 -7.73 3.45
CA LEU A 134 -11.40 -8.07 4.50
C LEU A 134 -11.01 -9.37 5.22
N ALA A 135 -10.58 -10.40 4.48
CA ALA A 135 -10.23 -11.69 5.05
C ALA A 135 -8.98 -11.64 5.96
N TYR A 136 -7.97 -10.87 5.58
CA TYR A 136 -6.68 -10.85 6.28
C TYR A 136 -6.47 -9.63 7.18
N CYS A 137 -7.22 -8.56 6.98
CA CYS A 137 -7.06 -7.30 7.69
C CYS A 137 -8.31 -6.87 8.47
N GLY A 138 -9.49 -7.37 8.10
CA GLY A 138 -10.77 -6.94 8.66
C GLY A 138 -11.31 -5.66 8.01
N TYR A 139 -12.28 -5.04 8.67
CA TYR A 139 -12.96 -3.86 8.13
C TYR A 139 -12.07 -2.60 8.14
N PRO A 140 -12.12 -1.78 7.07
CA PRO A 140 -11.40 -0.52 7.02
C PRO A 140 -11.93 0.45 8.08
N LYS A 141 -11.04 1.26 8.65
CA LYS A 141 -11.38 2.34 9.59
C LYS A 141 -11.37 3.72 8.93
N ALA A 142 -10.81 3.83 7.73
CA ALA A 142 -10.76 5.06 6.97
C ALA A 142 -10.81 4.78 5.46
N PHE A 143 -11.54 5.65 4.73
CA PHE A 143 -11.60 5.69 3.27
C PHE A 143 -11.04 7.01 2.77
N TYR A 144 -10.02 6.94 1.92
CA TYR A 144 -9.16 8.11 1.71
C TYR A 144 -9.72 9.12 0.71
N LYS A 145 -10.71 8.71 -0.10
CA LYS A 145 -11.56 9.61 -0.92
C LYS A 145 -12.16 10.76 -0.08
N GLU A 146 -12.33 10.54 1.22
CA GLU A 146 -13.00 11.45 2.14
C GLU A 146 -12.04 12.18 3.10
N THR A 147 -10.74 11.86 3.09
CA THR A 147 -9.83 12.23 4.20
C THR A 147 -8.65 13.12 3.82
N GLY A 148 -8.72 13.88 2.73
CA GLY A 148 -7.66 14.82 2.36
C GLY A 148 -6.74 14.33 1.24
N CYS A 149 -6.54 13.02 1.10
CA CYS A 149 -5.55 12.45 0.18
C CYS A 149 -5.90 12.57 -1.31
N TYR A 150 -7.19 12.63 -1.66
CA TYR A 150 -7.64 12.84 -3.05
C TYR A 150 -8.13 14.26 -3.33
N SER A 151 -7.99 15.19 -2.38
CA SER A 151 -8.59 16.53 -2.44
C SER A 151 -7.94 17.48 -3.47
N GLY A 152 -7.07 16.94 -4.34
CA GLY A 152 -6.47 17.66 -5.46
C GLY A 152 -7.13 17.40 -6.81
N ILE A 153 -8.19 16.58 -6.90
CA ILE A 153 -8.97 16.41 -8.13
C ILE A 153 -10.36 16.98 -7.90
N ILE A 154 -10.46 18.30 -7.86
CA ILE A 154 -11.73 19.02 -8.01
C ILE A 154 -11.58 19.97 -9.20
N ALA A 155 -12.42 19.69 -10.20
CA ALA A 155 -12.77 20.44 -11.41
C ALA A 155 -11.72 20.48 -12.53
#